data_AF-A0AA42PN29-F1
#
_entry.id   AF-A0AA42PN29-F1
#
_cell.length_a   1.000
_cell.length_b   1.000
_cell.length_c   1.000
_cell.angle_alpha   90.00
_cell.angle_beta   90.00
_cell.angle_gamma   90.00
#
_symmetry.space_group_name_H-M   'P 1'
#
loop_
_entity.id
_entity.type
_entity.pdbx_description
1 polymer ?
#
loop_
_entity_poly.entity_id
_entity_poly.type
_entity_poly.pdbx_seq_one_letter_code
_entity_poly.pdbx_strand_id
1 'polypeptide(L)'
;MKIIYLFAFLMCNIASSYANTCSNLIGSTSINIGNIIVQRDAVVGSAISNEIYGSNAQTYSCRTTDYGGDRAGVKNSYSSYVRSGPSGERIYSTTLSGLGISIGVKQSGVELSTGTTYAGEGVIGVPGSYASLVDAWIGPGFGTSNINTYQNYTQQPKIRLWKTANMISGPISGQVAALIANSSSNLSGQWATEIPITVSGNITVVACSIATPNLTFPIGNILASSFGTAVGTTPSGAQNTQNLGLNCDANANINVTLQGTQNPDVSTTSVLALSGQGNADVAKGVGVQLLYNGAPLVLNNRIVLKRSAGGQETFPITARYYQTKTAVTTGKANASATLDLTYQ
;
A
#
# COMPACT_ATOMS: atom_id res chain seq x y z
N MET A 1 -2.32 -9.61 90.65
CA MET A 1 -2.40 -8.38 89.83
C MET A 1 -0.99 -7.87 89.57
N LYS A 2 -0.47 -8.06 88.36
CA LYS A 2 0.60 -7.24 87.72
C LYS A 2 0.74 -7.73 86.28
N ILE A 3 0.16 -6.92 85.38
CA ILE A 3 0.14 -7.09 83.93
C ILE A 3 1.53 -6.74 83.40
N ILE A 4 2.16 -7.65 82.66
CA ILE A 4 3.42 -7.41 81.94
C ILE A 4 3.04 -7.00 80.51
N TYR A 5 3.24 -5.72 80.18
CA TYR A 5 3.05 -5.21 78.82
C TYR A 5 4.29 -5.53 77.99
N LEU A 6 4.10 -6.34 76.96
CA LEU A 6 5.07 -6.67 75.91
C LEU A 6 5.09 -5.48 74.91
N PHE A 7 6.16 -4.68 74.91
CA PHE A 7 6.35 -3.63 73.90
C PHE A 7 6.91 -4.24 72.61
N ALA A 8 6.05 -4.50 71.64
CA ALA A 8 6.45 -4.86 70.27
C ALA A 8 6.79 -3.57 69.50
N PHE A 9 8.09 -3.37 69.23
CA PHE A 9 8.56 -2.32 68.32
C PHE A 9 8.17 -2.69 66.88
N LEU A 10 7.09 -2.11 66.38
CA LEU A 10 6.67 -2.21 64.99
C LEU A 10 7.61 -1.35 64.13
N MET A 11 8.62 -1.97 63.53
CA MET A 11 9.45 -1.38 62.49
C MET A 11 8.59 -1.15 61.24
N CYS A 12 7.94 0.02 61.18
CA CYS A 12 7.30 0.52 59.97
C CYS A 12 8.40 0.79 58.94
N ASN A 13 8.64 -0.18 58.05
CA ASN A 13 9.42 0.04 56.84
C ASN A 13 8.61 1.00 55.96
N ILE A 14 8.91 2.29 56.09
CA ILE A 14 8.49 3.31 55.13
C ILE A 14 9.27 3.00 53.85
N ALA A 15 8.73 2.13 53.00
CA ALA A 15 9.15 2.05 51.62
C ALA A 15 8.93 3.46 51.06
N SER A 16 10.02 4.16 50.76
CA SER A 16 9.96 5.45 50.08
C SER A 16 9.35 5.19 48.71
N SER A 17 8.05 5.46 48.57
CA SER A 17 7.41 5.49 47.27
C SER A 17 8.02 6.68 46.53
N TYR A 18 8.98 6.42 45.67
CA TYR A 18 9.35 7.38 44.64
C TYR A 18 8.08 7.66 43.83
N ALA A 19 7.51 8.86 43.97
CA ALA A 19 6.34 9.24 43.21
C ALA A 19 6.70 9.17 41.72
N ASN A 20 5.98 8.36 40.94
CA ASN A 20 6.19 8.24 39.50
C ASN A 20 6.16 9.63 38.88
N THR A 21 7.26 10.02 38.26
CA THR A 21 7.43 11.34 37.66
C THR A 21 6.89 11.38 36.23
N CYS A 22 6.62 10.23 35.60
CA CYS A 22 5.85 10.15 34.36
C CYS A 22 4.77 9.09 34.47
N SER A 23 3.59 9.39 33.93
CA SER A 23 2.44 8.49 33.89
C SER A 23 1.84 8.44 32.49
N ASN A 24 1.40 7.25 32.05
CA ASN A 24 0.64 7.09 30.82
C ASN A 24 -0.86 7.35 31.10
N LEU A 25 -1.52 8.04 30.18
CA LEU A 25 -2.93 8.40 30.27
C LEU A 25 -3.82 7.46 29.45
N ILE A 26 -3.22 6.68 28.56
CA ILE A 26 -3.88 5.64 27.78
C ILE A 26 -3.10 4.33 27.88
N GLY A 27 -3.79 3.21 27.67
CA GLY A 27 -3.18 1.87 27.71
C GLY A 27 -2.62 1.37 26.37
N SER A 28 -3.06 1.93 25.25
CA SER A 28 -2.65 1.54 23.90
C SER A 28 -3.13 2.54 22.86
N THR A 29 -2.53 2.51 21.66
CA THR A 29 -3.05 3.19 20.47
C THR A 29 -2.98 2.27 19.26
N SER A 30 -3.79 2.56 18.24
CA SER A 30 -3.92 1.73 17.05
C SER A 30 -3.93 2.56 15.77
N ILE A 31 -3.39 1.99 14.70
CA ILE A 31 -3.47 2.52 13.33
C ILE A 31 -4.18 1.49 12.46
N ASN A 32 -5.33 1.87 11.90
CA ASN A 32 -6.04 1.05 10.93
C ASN A 32 -5.65 1.50 9.51
N ILE A 33 -5.04 0.61 8.73
CA ILE A 33 -4.59 0.92 7.36
C ILE A 33 -5.69 0.70 6.30
N GLY A 34 -6.84 0.16 6.68
CA GLY A 34 -7.89 -0.26 5.75
C GLY A 34 -7.43 -1.42 4.87
N ASN A 35 -7.72 -1.35 3.57
CA ASN A 35 -7.20 -2.27 2.56
C ASN A 35 -6.25 -1.53 1.62
N ILE A 36 -4.99 -1.93 1.59
CA ILE A 36 -3.97 -1.36 0.70
C ILE A 36 -3.79 -2.30 -0.49
N ILE A 37 -4.03 -1.78 -1.69
CA ILE A 37 -3.84 -2.51 -2.95
C ILE A 37 -2.45 -2.23 -3.48
N VAL A 38 -1.66 -3.27 -3.71
CA VAL A 38 -0.28 -3.18 -4.17
C VAL A 38 -0.13 -3.87 -5.52
N GLN A 39 0.49 -3.20 -6.48
CA GLN A 39 0.80 -3.81 -7.77
C GLN A 39 1.96 -4.81 -7.63
N ARG A 40 1.87 -5.95 -8.35
CA ARG A 40 2.91 -6.99 -8.35
C ARG A 40 4.27 -6.44 -8.76
N ASP A 41 4.30 -5.53 -9.72
CA ASP A 41 5.49 -4.92 -10.32
C ASP A 41 5.97 -3.65 -9.60
N ALA A 42 5.31 -3.24 -8.50
CA ALA A 42 5.81 -2.13 -7.68
C ALA A 42 7.28 -2.38 -7.30
N VAL A 43 8.09 -1.33 -7.36
CA VAL A 43 9.55 -1.44 -7.20
C VAL A 43 9.89 -1.83 -5.76
N VAL A 44 10.79 -2.80 -5.58
CA VAL A 44 11.32 -3.13 -4.24
C VAL A 44 12.07 -1.92 -3.69
N GLY A 45 11.68 -1.49 -2.49
CA GLY A 45 12.18 -0.29 -1.83
C GLY A 45 11.30 0.94 -1.99
N SER A 46 10.21 0.88 -2.76
CA SER A 46 9.25 1.98 -2.88
C SER A 46 8.22 1.98 -1.75
N ALA A 47 7.73 3.17 -1.40
CA ALA A 47 6.55 3.29 -0.55
C ALA A 47 5.32 2.77 -1.31
N ILE A 48 4.44 2.07 -0.60
CA ILE A 48 3.16 1.54 -1.13
C ILE A 48 1.94 2.21 -0.49
N SER A 49 2.17 3.16 0.43
CA SER A 49 1.16 4.00 1.02
C SER A 49 1.67 5.42 1.21
N ASN A 50 0.74 6.38 1.38
CA ASN A 50 1.05 7.64 2.02
C ASN A 50 1.32 7.44 3.52
N GLU A 51 1.61 8.52 4.26
CA GLU A 51 1.60 8.45 5.72
C GLU A 51 0.19 8.16 6.22
N ILE A 52 0.07 7.19 7.12
CA ILE A 52 -1.18 6.78 7.76
C ILE A 52 -1.05 7.13 9.24
N TYR A 53 -2.03 7.87 9.75
CA TYR A 53 -2.04 8.39 11.11
C TYR A 53 -3.00 7.58 11.98
N GLY A 54 -2.61 7.34 13.23
CA GLY A 54 -3.50 6.84 14.27
C GLY A 54 -4.30 7.96 14.94
N SER A 55 -4.93 7.60 16.06
CA SER A 55 -5.64 8.56 16.91
C SER A 55 -4.69 9.56 17.55
N ASN A 56 -5.04 10.84 17.50
CA ASN A 56 -4.38 11.89 18.26
C ASN A 56 -4.92 11.90 19.68
N ALA A 57 -4.07 11.66 20.68
CA ALA A 57 -4.50 11.56 22.08
C ALA A 57 -3.46 12.13 23.04
N GLN A 58 -3.91 12.59 24.20
CA GLN A 58 -3.01 12.88 25.32
C GLN A 58 -2.51 11.55 25.89
N THR A 59 -1.21 11.32 25.80
CA THR A 59 -0.58 10.01 26.02
C THR A 59 0.17 9.93 27.33
N TYR A 60 0.92 10.98 27.66
CA TYR A 60 1.72 11.03 28.87
C TYR A 60 1.48 12.33 29.64
N SER A 61 1.56 12.23 30.97
CA SER A 61 1.71 13.37 31.86
C SER A 61 2.98 13.15 32.69
N CYS A 62 3.95 14.04 32.52
CA CYS A 62 5.23 13.99 33.22
C CYS A 62 5.41 15.22 34.10
N ARG A 63 5.93 15.01 35.31
CA ARG A 63 6.31 16.04 36.26
C ARG A 63 7.82 16.15 36.28
N THR A 64 8.30 17.34 35.96
CA THR A 64 9.72 17.68 36.01
C THR A 64 10.20 17.71 37.46
N THR A 65 11.29 17.01 37.78
CA THR A 65 11.82 16.93 39.15
C THR A 65 13.11 17.73 39.36
N ASP A 66 13.75 18.15 38.27
CA ASP A 66 14.90 19.04 38.25
C ASP A 66 15.01 19.77 36.89
N TYR A 67 16.16 20.40 36.65
CA TYR A 67 16.47 21.05 35.37
C TYR A 67 16.63 20.06 34.21
N GLY A 68 16.73 18.75 34.46
CA GLY A 68 16.90 17.73 33.43
C GLY A 68 15.76 17.70 32.42
N GLY A 69 14.52 17.97 32.82
CA GLY A 69 13.38 18.01 31.90
C GLY A 69 12.96 16.65 31.34
N ASP A 70 11.80 16.66 30.69
CA ASP A 70 11.06 15.47 30.29
C ASP A 70 10.94 15.39 28.76
N ARG A 71 10.91 14.18 28.20
CA ARG A 71 10.72 13.96 26.77
C ARG A 71 9.77 12.80 26.51
N ALA A 72 9.05 12.89 25.41
CA ALA A 72 8.28 11.79 24.87
C ALA A 72 8.72 11.48 23.45
N GLY A 73 8.34 10.31 22.95
CA GLY A 73 8.83 9.82 21.68
C GLY A 73 8.18 8.53 21.24
N VAL A 74 8.81 7.87 20.29
CA VAL A 74 8.41 6.56 19.78
C VAL A 74 9.63 5.67 19.67
N LYS A 75 9.49 4.42 20.10
CA LYS A 75 10.51 3.35 20.04
C LYS A 75 10.06 2.21 19.15
N ASN A 76 11.03 1.53 18.56
CA ASN A 76 10.84 0.19 18.03
C ASN A 76 11.67 -0.82 18.82
N SER A 77 10.99 -1.76 19.47
CA SER A 77 11.60 -2.95 20.07
C SER A 77 10.94 -4.25 19.60
N TYR A 78 10.09 -4.19 18.57
CA TYR A 78 9.20 -5.30 18.18
C TYR A 78 9.55 -5.86 16.80
N SER A 79 10.13 -5.03 15.93
CA SER A 79 10.36 -5.36 14.53
C SER A 79 11.83 -5.25 14.15
N SER A 80 12.33 -6.17 13.34
CA SER A 80 13.73 -6.16 12.89
C SER A 80 13.96 -5.13 11.79
N TYR A 81 15.13 -4.50 11.77
CA TYR A 81 15.51 -3.61 10.68
C TYR A 81 15.66 -4.40 9.37
N VAL A 82 15.11 -3.85 8.28
CA VAL A 82 15.22 -4.44 6.94
C VAL A 82 16.13 -3.61 6.05
N ARG A 83 15.83 -2.31 5.91
CA ARG A 83 16.57 -1.37 5.06
C ARG A 83 16.22 0.07 5.41
N SER A 84 16.92 1.03 4.80
CA SER A 84 16.57 2.45 4.89
C SER A 84 15.83 2.91 3.63
N GLY A 85 14.88 3.84 3.81
CA GLY A 85 14.17 4.53 2.75
C GLY A 85 15.00 5.64 2.10
N PRO A 86 14.52 6.25 1.01
CA PRO A 86 15.25 7.29 0.27
C PRO A 86 15.55 8.55 1.08
N SER A 87 14.74 8.85 2.11
CA SER A 87 14.91 10.03 2.98
C SER A 87 15.63 9.68 4.29
N GLY A 88 16.23 8.49 4.38
CA GLY A 88 16.94 8.00 5.56
C GLY A 88 16.06 7.35 6.62
N GLU A 89 14.74 7.27 6.43
CA GLU A 89 13.84 6.59 7.37
C GLU A 89 14.16 5.10 7.47
N ARG A 90 14.13 4.54 8.70
CA ARG A 90 14.33 3.09 8.86
C ARG A 90 13.04 2.34 8.58
N ILE A 91 13.16 1.27 7.81
CA ILE A 91 12.08 0.36 7.45
C ILE A 91 12.29 -0.94 8.21
N TYR A 92 11.27 -1.35 8.94
CA TYR A 92 11.26 -2.55 9.78
C TYR A 92 10.38 -3.64 9.18
N SER A 93 10.68 -4.89 9.49
CA SER A 93 9.93 -6.06 9.03
C SER A 93 8.53 -6.10 9.65
N THR A 94 7.56 -6.64 8.93
CA THR A 94 6.25 -6.97 9.50
C THR A 94 6.03 -8.49 9.54
N THR A 95 4.89 -8.93 10.05
CA THR A 95 4.47 -10.33 9.98
C THR A 95 4.14 -10.80 8.56
N LEU A 96 3.90 -9.87 7.63
CA LEU A 96 3.61 -10.17 6.23
C LEU A 96 4.90 -10.09 5.41
N SER A 97 5.27 -11.18 4.74
CA SER A 97 6.49 -11.25 3.94
C SER A 97 6.50 -10.19 2.83
N GLY A 98 7.65 -9.54 2.66
CA GLY A 98 7.85 -8.47 1.68
C GLY A 98 7.19 -7.12 2.03
N LEU A 99 6.46 -7.02 3.15
CA LEU A 99 5.92 -5.77 3.68
C LEU A 99 6.86 -5.22 4.76
N GLY A 100 7.30 -3.99 4.57
CA GLY A 100 8.02 -3.19 5.57
C GLY A 100 7.20 -2.02 6.09
N ILE A 101 7.58 -1.52 7.26
CA ILE A 101 6.92 -0.39 7.92
C ILE A 101 7.96 0.60 8.45
N SER A 102 7.79 1.88 8.15
CA SER A 102 8.48 2.97 8.84
C SER A 102 7.52 3.60 9.84
N ILE A 103 8.02 3.96 11.02
CA ILE A 103 7.22 4.43 12.16
C ILE A 103 7.67 5.83 12.57
N GLY A 104 6.72 6.68 12.91
CA GLY A 104 6.95 7.98 13.52
C GLY A 104 5.83 8.39 14.45
N VAL A 105 5.96 9.59 15.00
CA VAL A 105 4.99 10.22 15.88
C VAL A 105 4.96 11.72 15.63
N LYS A 106 3.76 12.27 15.61
CA LYS A 106 3.50 13.71 15.69
C LYS A 106 3.19 14.06 17.13
N GLN A 107 3.76 15.16 17.63
CA GLN A 107 3.58 15.57 19.02
C GLN A 107 3.19 17.05 19.16
N SER A 108 2.27 17.33 20.09
CA SER A 108 1.86 18.67 20.53
C SER A 108 1.55 18.73 22.04
N GLY A 109 1.24 19.93 22.57
CA GLY A 109 0.70 20.09 23.93
C GLY A 109 1.72 20.39 25.06
N VAL A 110 2.98 20.71 24.73
CA VAL A 110 4.03 20.98 25.73
C VAL A 110 3.95 22.44 26.23
N GLU A 111 3.41 22.68 27.43
CA GLU A 111 3.33 24.02 28.04
C GLU A 111 4.50 24.27 29.00
N LEU A 112 5.42 25.18 28.64
CA LEU A 112 6.48 25.68 29.53
C LEU A 112 6.32 27.18 29.76
N SER A 113 6.45 27.63 31.02
CA SER A 113 6.35 29.05 31.38
C SER A 113 7.53 29.92 30.89
N THR A 114 8.53 29.30 30.25
CA THR A 114 9.70 29.96 29.66
C THR A 114 9.90 29.47 28.22
N GLY A 115 8.97 29.81 27.33
CA GLY A 115 9.24 30.20 25.93
C GLY A 115 9.91 29.22 24.94
N THR A 116 10.09 27.93 25.23
CA THR A 116 10.58 26.95 24.23
C THR A 116 9.69 25.72 24.16
N THR A 117 8.49 25.90 23.60
CA THR A 117 7.59 24.78 23.25
C THR A 117 8.12 24.05 22.02
N TYR A 118 8.35 22.74 22.13
CA TYR A 118 8.72 21.89 21.00
C TYR A 118 7.56 20.98 20.60
N ALA A 119 6.84 21.38 19.55
CA ALA A 119 5.92 20.54 18.79
C ALA A 119 6.61 20.12 17.47
N GLY A 120 6.34 18.92 16.98
CA GLY A 120 7.01 18.44 15.78
C GLY A 120 6.74 16.99 15.45
N GLU A 121 7.46 16.51 14.45
CA GLU A 121 7.38 15.14 13.93
C GLU A 121 8.72 14.43 14.19
N GLY A 122 8.65 13.20 14.67
CA GLY A 122 9.80 12.34 14.92
C GLY A 122 9.61 11.02 14.21
N VAL A 123 10.60 10.60 13.42
CA VAL A 123 10.56 9.33 12.67
C VAL A 123 11.73 8.49 13.13
N ILE A 124 11.48 7.22 13.44
CA ILE A 124 12.54 6.33 13.92
C ILE A 124 13.60 6.19 12.82
N GLY A 125 14.83 6.52 13.19
CA GLY A 125 16.00 6.33 12.34
C GLY A 125 16.19 7.37 11.24
N VAL A 126 15.38 8.44 11.17
CA VAL A 126 15.80 9.65 10.44
C VAL A 126 16.80 10.40 11.34
N PRO A 127 18.02 10.72 10.86
CA PRO A 127 19.07 11.28 11.72
C PRO A 127 18.68 12.64 12.33
N GLY A 128 18.56 12.69 13.66
CA GLY A 128 19.10 13.81 14.44
C GLY A 128 20.55 13.53 14.84
N SER A 129 21.22 14.39 15.60
CA SER A 129 22.65 14.28 16.00
C SER A 129 23.10 12.98 16.71
N TYR A 130 22.21 11.99 16.83
CA TYR A 130 22.43 10.69 17.46
C TYR A 130 22.08 9.58 16.45
N ALA A 131 23.06 9.17 15.65
CA ALA A 131 22.90 8.47 14.37
C ALA A 131 22.66 6.93 14.44
N SER A 132 22.09 6.37 15.52
CA SER A 132 21.91 4.91 15.64
C SER A 132 20.69 4.47 16.45
N LEU A 133 19.73 5.36 16.69
CA LEU A 133 18.70 5.12 17.69
C LEU A 133 17.53 4.27 17.16
N VAL A 134 17.10 3.30 17.99
CA VAL A 134 15.82 2.56 17.87
C VAL A 134 14.62 3.42 18.24
N ASP A 135 14.87 4.64 18.71
CA ASP A 135 13.89 5.56 19.25
C ASP A 135 14.00 6.93 18.57
N ALA A 136 12.88 7.64 18.46
CA ALA A 136 12.82 9.04 18.09
C ALA A 136 12.20 9.83 19.26
N TRP A 137 12.95 10.80 19.78
CA TRP A 137 12.54 11.66 20.88
C TRP A 137 12.13 13.04 20.38
N ILE A 138 10.97 13.52 20.85
CA ILE A 138 10.44 14.85 20.57
C ILE A 138 10.16 15.52 21.92
N GLY A 139 10.84 16.63 22.20
CA GLY A 139 10.64 17.35 23.45
C GLY A 139 11.79 18.31 23.73
N PRO A 140 11.62 19.15 24.77
CA PRO A 140 12.67 20.06 25.19
C PRO A 140 14.00 19.33 25.45
N GLY A 141 15.10 20.01 25.09
CA GLY A 141 16.45 19.63 25.48
C GLY A 141 16.55 19.43 27.00
N PHE A 142 17.53 18.65 27.48
CA PHE A 142 17.74 18.57 28.91
C PHE A 142 18.15 19.97 29.39
N GLY A 143 17.50 20.57 30.39
CA GLY A 143 17.87 21.90 30.90
C GLY A 143 16.79 23.00 30.91
N THR A 144 15.60 22.82 30.34
CA THR A 144 14.72 23.96 29.98
C THR A 144 13.39 24.04 30.74
N SER A 145 13.16 23.22 31.76
CA SER A 145 11.90 23.19 32.51
C SER A 145 12.02 23.67 33.95
N ASN A 146 11.01 24.40 34.44
CA ASN A 146 10.88 24.67 35.87
C ASN A 146 10.63 23.37 36.63
N ILE A 147 11.14 23.30 37.84
CA ILE A 147 10.91 22.18 38.76
C ILE A 147 9.41 22.13 39.12
N ASN A 148 8.84 20.93 39.23
CA ASN A 148 7.43 20.67 39.62
C ASN A 148 6.37 21.16 38.62
N THR A 149 6.67 21.20 37.32
CA THR A 149 5.66 21.48 36.29
C THR A 149 5.20 20.20 35.61
N TYR A 150 3.91 20.11 35.30
CA TYR A 150 3.33 19.00 34.56
C TYR A 150 3.36 19.28 33.06
N GLN A 151 3.96 18.37 32.30
CA GLN A 151 4.01 18.35 30.84
C GLN A 151 3.06 17.28 30.32
N ASN A 152 2.12 17.69 29.49
CA ASN A 152 1.16 16.79 28.87
C ASN A 152 1.52 16.57 27.40
N TYR A 153 1.84 15.33 27.03
CA TYR A 153 2.22 14.99 25.66
C TYR A 153 1.00 14.51 24.90
N THR A 154 0.57 15.29 23.91
CA THR A 154 -0.40 14.84 22.92
C THR A 154 0.36 14.24 21.74
N GLN A 155 0.18 12.94 21.51
CA GLN A 155 0.89 12.20 20.48
C GLN A 155 -0.08 11.54 19.50
N GLN A 156 0.29 11.58 18.23
CA GLN A 156 -0.39 10.90 17.14
C GLN A 156 0.63 10.01 16.40
N PRO A 157 0.57 8.68 16.55
CA PRO A 157 1.48 7.80 15.86
C PRO A 157 1.20 7.83 14.36
N LYS A 158 2.24 7.68 13.55
CA LYS A 158 2.13 7.62 12.09
C LYS A 158 3.04 6.53 11.52
N ILE A 159 2.62 5.97 10.39
CA ILE A 159 3.39 4.95 9.68
C ILE A 159 3.40 5.22 8.18
N ARG A 160 4.34 4.60 7.48
CA ARG A 160 4.30 4.43 6.03
C ARG A 160 4.70 3.00 5.69
N LEU A 161 4.00 2.41 4.73
CA LEU A 161 4.21 1.04 4.30
C LEU A 161 5.13 0.99 3.09
N TRP A 162 5.95 -0.05 3.02
CA TRP A 162 7.00 -0.20 2.02
C TRP A 162 6.99 -1.60 1.43
N LYS A 163 7.29 -1.69 0.15
CA LYS A 163 7.61 -2.97 -0.47
C LYS A 163 9.08 -3.27 -0.22
N THR A 164 9.38 -4.37 0.46
CA THR A 164 10.76 -4.77 0.81
C THR A 164 11.23 -6.02 0.07
N ALA A 165 10.30 -6.83 -0.43
CA ALA A 165 10.57 -7.99 -1.29
C ALA A 165 9.29 -8.34 -2.08
N ASN A 166 9.23 -9.55 -2.66
CA ASN A 166 7.99 -10.10 -3.16
C ASN A 166 6.96 -10.19 -2.02
N MET A 167 5.78 -9.63 -2.24
CA MET A 167 4.72 -9.53 -1.25
C MET A 167 3.65 -10.57 -1.50
N ILE A 168 3.00 -11.01 -0.44
CA ILE A 168 1.78 -11.82 -0.48
C ILE A 168 0.61 -11.01 0.06
N SER A 169 -0.60 -11.29 -0.43
CA SER A 169 -1.82 -10.74 0.17
C SER A 169 -2.03 -11.35 1.55
N GLY A 170 -2.58 -10.56 2.48
CA GLY A 170 -2.89 -11.05 3.82
C GLY A 170 -3.20 -9.94 4.80
N PRO A 171 -3.73 -10.30 5.98
CA PRO A 171 -3.91 -9.36 7.06
C PRO A 171 -2.57 -8.96 7.67
N ILE A 172 -2.47 -7.72 8.11
CA ILE A 172 -1.46 -7.27 9.07
C ILE A 172 -2.17 -7.01 10.38
N SER A 173 -1.66 -7.58 11.46
CA SER A 173 -2.11 -7.32 12.81
C SER A 173 -0.97 -7.47 13.80
N GLY A 174 -0.93 -6.59 14.81
CA GLY A 174 -0.02 -6.71 15.94
C GLY A 174 0.66 -5.40 16.33
N GLN A 175 1.47 -5.48 17.38
CA GLN A 175 2.25 -4.36 17.86
C GLN A 175 3.49 -4.15 17.00
N VAL A 176 3.69 -2.91 16.55
CA VAL A 176 4.83 -2.54 15.68
C VAL A 176 5.83 -1.61 16.36
N ALA A 177 5.37 -0.88 17.39
CA ALA A 177 6.14 0.14 18.09
C ALA A 177 5.52 0.40 19.47
N ALA A 178 6.14 1.29 20.23
CA ALA A 178 5.54 1.87 21.42
C ALA A 178 5.84 3.37 21.48
N LEU A 179 4.90 4.14 22.01
CA LEU A 179 5.22 5.49 22.47
C LEU A 179 5.99 5.36 23.79
N ILE A 180 6.88 6.30 24.06
CA ILE A 180 7.70 6.35 25.27
C ILE A 180 7.67 7.74 25.86
N ALA A 181 7.86 7.82 27.18
CA ALA A 181 8.20 9.05 27.86
C ALA A 181 9.23 8.77 28.96
N ASN A 182 10.12 9.73 29.17
CA ASN A 182 11.10 9.71 30.23
C ASN A 182 11.19 11.10 30.87
N SER A 183 11.14 11.13 32.19
CA SER A 183 11.53 12.31 32.98
C SER A 183 12.95 12.08 33.48
N SER A 184 13.89 12.93 33.11
CA SER A 184 15.22 12.85 33.71
C SER A 184 15.20 13.49 35.09
N SER A 185 15.77 12.78 36.06
CA SER A 185 16.25 13.35 37.31
C SER A 185 17.73 13.01 37.43
N ASN A 186 18.53 13.88 38.06
CA ASN A 186 19.97 13.82 38.27
C ASN A 186 20.39 12.53 39.00
N LEU A 187 20.33 11.38 38.30
CA LEU A 187 21.10 10.12 38.44
C LEU A 187 20.31 8.85 37.99
N SER A 188 19.01 8.94 37.65
CA SER A 188 18.28 7.82 37.00
C SER A 188 16.94 8.29 36.44
N GLY A 189 16.86 8.59 35.14
CA GLY A 189 15.60 8.99 34.50
C GLY A 189 14.52 7.91 34.66
N GLN A 190 13.31 8.32 35.06
CA GLN A 190 12.18 7.39 35.20
C GLN A 190 11.43 7.26 33.89
N TRP A 191 11.28 6.02 33.44
CA TRP A 191 10.51 5.67 32.26
C TRP A 191 9.04 5.52 32.61
N ALA A 192 8.18 6.15 31.82
CA ALA A 192 6.76 5.82 31.85
C ALA A 192 6.54 4.40 31.33
N THR A 193 5.43 3.78 31.75
CA THR A 193 4.93 2.57 31.08
C THR A 193 4.71 2.84 29.60
N GLU A 194 5.26 1.99 28.75
CA GLU A 194 5.13 2.10 27.30
C GLU A 194 3.69 1.95 26.84
N ILE A 195 3.30 2.81 25.89
CA ILE A 195 1.99 2.72 25.24
C ILE A 195 2.19 1.98 23.91
N PRO A 196 1.71 0.73 23.78
CA PRO A 196 1.85 -0.05 22.57
C PRO A 196 1.13 0.61 21.38
N ILE A 197 1.80 0.64 20.23
CA ILE A 197 1.23 1.03 18.93
C ILE A 197 0.95 -0.25 18.15
N THR A 198 -0.33 -0.51 17.93
CA THR A 198 -0.81 -1.65 17.14
C THR A 198 -1.21 -1.21 15.74
N VAL A 199 -0.99 -2.07 14.75
CA VAL A 199 -1.45 -1.87 13.37
C VAL A 199 -2.45 -2.96 13.03
N SER A 200 -3.49 -2.61 12.29
CA SER A 200 -4.45 -3.56 11.74
C SER A 200 -4.89 -3.18 10.32
N GLY A 201 -5.19 -4.18 9.49
CA GLY A 201 -5.77 -4.01 8.17
C GLY A 201 -5.36 -5.13 7.21
N ASN A 202 -5.61 -4.93 5.92
CA ASN A 202 -5.32 -5.91 4.87
C ASN A 202 -4.41 -5.34 3.79
N ILE A 203 -3.52 -6.19 3.29
CA ILE A 203 -2.78 -5.95 2.06
C ILE A 203 -3.34 -6.87 0.97
N THR A 204 -3.70 -6.28 -0.16
CA THR A 204 -4.11 -6.99 -1.37
C THR A 204 -3.07 -6.76 -2.46
N VAL A 205 -2.26 -7.77 -2.75
CA VAL A 205 -1.33 -7.75 -3.88
C VAL A 205 -2.08 -8.23 -5.12
N VAL A 206 -2.04 -7.45 -6.20
CA VAL A 206 -2.63 -7.85 -7.47
C VAL A 206 -1.88 -9.07 -8.01
N ALA A 207 -2.60 -10.13 -8.35
CA ALA A 207 -2.01 -11.43 -8.67
C ALA A 207 -1.18 -11.44 -9.97
N CYS A 208 -1.38 -10.48 -10.88
CA CYS A 208 -0.62 -10.36 -12.12
C CYS A 208 -0.24 -8.92 -12.43
N SER A 209 0.87 -8.72 -13.13
CA SER A 209 1.20 -7.48 -13.84
C SER A 209 1.17 -7.70 -15.36
N ILE A 210 0.85 -6.64 -16.10
CA ILE A 210 0.78 -6.68 -17.56
C ILE A 210 2.16 -6.35 -18.13
N ALA A 211 2.74 -7.27 -18.92
CA ALA A 211 4.02 -7.05 -19.58
C ALA A 211 3.87 -6.36 -20.94
N THR A 212 2.73 -6.54 -21.61
CA THR A 212 2.43 -5.92 -22.91
C THR A 212 1.17 -5.06 -22.82
N PRO A 213 1.26 -3.83 -22.28
CA PRO A 213 0.10 -2.98 -22.05
C PRO A 213 -0.58 -2.50 -23.35
N ASN A 214 0.15 -2.54 -24.47
CA ASN A 214 -0.34 -2.14 -25.78
C ASN A 214 -0.16 -3.30 -26.76
N LEU A 215 -1.21 -3.64 -27.51
CA LEU A 215 -1.17 -4.60 -28.61
C LEU A 215 -1.53 -3.88 -29.91
N THR A 216 -0.60 -3.89 -30.87
CA THR A 216 -0.83 -3.32 -32.20
C THR A 216 -0.84 -4.44 -33.23
N PHE A 217 -1.94 -4.56 -33.96
CA PHE A 217 -2.14 -5.61 -34.95
C PHE A 217 -2.05 -5.04 -36.37
N PRO A 218 -0.87 -4.97 -37.00
CA PRO A 218 -0.75 -4.53 -38.38
C PRO A 218 -1.26 -5.63 -39.33
N ILE A 219 -2.58 -5.65 -39.60
CA ILE A 219 -3.19 -6.57 -40.56
C ILE A 219 -2.73 -6.25 -42.00
N GLY A 220 -2.47 -4.97 -42.28
CA GLY A 220 -2.00 -4.52 -43.59
C GLY A 220 -3.12 -4.30 -44.61
N ASN A 221 -2.72 -4.09 -45.86
CA ASN A 221 -3.65 -3.82 -46.96
C ASN A 221 -4.15 -5.12 -47.58
N ILE A 222 -5.47 -5.30 -47.62
CA ILE A 222 -6.13 -6.48 -48.20
C ILE A 222 -6.96 -6.03 -49.40
N LEU A 223 -6.83 -6.75 -50.52
CA LEU A 223 -7.61 -6.47 -51.73
C LEU A 223 -9.10 -6.69 -51.46
N ALA A 224 -9.94 -5.75 -51.89
CA ALA A 224 -11.39 -5.87 -51.75
C ALA A 224 -11.93 -7.13 -52.44
N SER A 225 -11.29 -7.58 -53.53
CA SER A 225 -11.62 -8.82 -54.25
C SER A 225 -11.27 -10.11 -53.50
N SER A 226 -10.48 -10.02 -52.42
CA SER A 226 -10.22 -11.17 -51.54
C SER A 226 -11.37 -11.43 -50.56
N PHE A 227 -12.31 -10.49 -50.44
CA PHE A 227 -13.57 -10.69 -49.73
C PHE A 227 -14.60 -11.35 -50.65
N GLY A 228 -15.58 -12.02 -50.04
CA GLY A 228 -16.60 -12.79 -50.75
C GLY A 228 -17.84 -11.97 -51.05
N THR A 229 -18.93 -12.68 -51.37
CA THR A 229 -20.26 -12.10 -51.61
C THR A 229 -21.19 -12.23 -50.41
N ALA A 230 -20.73 -12.87 -49.32
CA ALA A 230 -21.51 -13.15 -48.12
C ALA A 230 -20.86 -12.59 -46.86
N VAL A 231 -21.71 -12.20 -45.90
CA VAL A 231 -21.30 -11.85 -44.55
C VAL A 231 -20.58 -13.03 -43.90
N GLY A 232 -19.49 -12.76 -43.19
CA GLY A 232 -18.70 -13.79 -42.50
C GLY A 232 -17.43 -14.24 -43.23
N THR A 233 -17.20 -13.78 -44.45
CA THR A 233 -15.93 -14.06 -45.13
C THR A 233 -14.77 -13.41 -44.39
N THR A 234 -13.71 -14.18 -44.17
CA THR A 234 -12.44 -13.72 -43.59
C THR A 234 -11.30 -14.09 -44.55
N PRO A 235 -10.77 -13.15 -45.33
CA PRO A 235 -9.78 -13.47 -46.36
C PRO A 235 -8.50 -14.07 -45.78
N SER A 236 -7.86 -14.96 -46.53
CA SER A 236 -6.53 -15.47 -46.16
C SER A 236 -5.53 -14.32 -46.07
N GLY A 237 -4.66 -14.34 -45.06
CA GLY A 237 -3.67 -13.27 -44.83
C GLY A 237 -4.24 -11.97 -44.24
N ALA A 238 -5.57 -11.84 -44.10
CA ALA A 238 -6.21 -10.68 -43.47
C ALA A 238 -6.23 -10.77 -41.94
N GLN A 239 -5.13 -11.21 -41.35
CA GLN A 239 -4.99 -11.40 -39.90
C GLN A 239 -3.58 -11.17 -39.41
N ASN A 240 -3.46 -10.80 -38.14
CA ASN A 240 -2.20 -10.64 -37.44
C ASN A 240 -2.33 -11.12 -35.99
N THR A 241 -1.33 -11.83 -35.49
CA THR A 241 -1.29 -12.34 -34.12
C THR A 241 -0.28 -11.56 -33.30
N GLN A 242 -0.68 -11.14 -32.11
CA GLN A 242 0.16 -10.53 -31.10
C GLN A 242 0.02 -11.27 -29.78
N ASN A 243 1.07 -11.22 -28.96
CA ASN A 243 1.11 -11.91 -27.69
C ASN A 243 0.78 -10.94 -26.55
N LEU A 244 -0.30 -11.21 -25.83
CA LEU A 244 -0.57 -10.59 -24.53
C LEU A 244 0.30 -11.29 -23.48
N GLY A 245 1.34 -10.60 -23.00
CA GLY A 245 2.23 -11.06 -21.96
C GLY A 245 1.78 -10.59 -20.58
N LEU A 246 1.70 -11.51 -19.62
CA LEU A 246 1.45 -11.23 -18.20
C LEU A 246 2.55 -11.87 -17.35
N ASN A 247 2.75 -11.37 -16.13
CA ASN A 247 3.54 -12.05 -15.09
C ASN A 247 2.66 -12.24 -13.86
N CYS A 248 2.41 -13.49 -13.48
CA CYS A 248 1.35 -13.88 -12.56
C CYS A 248 1.85 -14.73 -11.39
N ASP A 249 1.11 -14.76 -10.29
CA ASP A 249 1.33 -15.72 -9.22
C ASP A 249 0.78 -17.07 -9.62
N ALA A 250 1.34 -18.11 -9.01
CA ALA A 250 0.73 -19.41 -9.06
C ALA A 250 -0.72 -19.31 -8.58
N ASN A 251 -1.62 -20.02 -9.26
CA ASN A 251 -3.05 -20.07 -8.98
C ASN A 251 -3.88 -18.83 -9.34
N ALA A 252 -3.30 -17.78 -9.94
CA ALA A 252 -4.07 -16.64 -10.44
C ALA A 252 -5.02 -17.07 -11.57
N ASN A 253 -6.34 -16.87 -11.42
CA ASN A 253 -7.29 -17.08 -12.52
C ASN A 253 -7.36 -15.84 -13.40
N ILE A 254 -6.77 -15.94 -14.59
CA ILE A 254 -6.71 -14.85 -15.55
C ILE A 254 -7.97 -14.88 -16.40
N ASN A 255 -8.72 -13.80 -16.36
CA ASN A 255 -9.90 -13.60 -17.18
C ASN A 255 -9.72 -12.37 -18.06
N VAL A 256 -10.35 -12.38 -19.23
CA VAL A 256 -10.38 -11.22 -20.13
C VAL A 256 -11.80 -10.93 -20.59
N THR A 257 -12.10 -9.65 -20.75
CA THR A 257 -13.32 -9.15 -21.39
C THR A 257 -12.92 -8.18 -22.50
N LEU A 258 -13.49 -8.36 -23.70
CA LEU A 258 -13.28 -7.43 -24.81
C LEU A 258 -14.31 -6.30 -24.76
N GLN A 259 -13.86 -5.06 -24.65
CA GLN A 259 -14.67 -3.86 -24.73
C GLN A 259 -14.41 -3.12 -26.03
N GLY A 260 -15.47 -2.60 -26.65
CA GLY A 260 -15.39 -1.84 -27.89
C GLY A 260 -16.75 -1.59 -28.51
N THR A 261 -16.77 -0.86 -29.61
CA THR A 261 -18.01 -0.57 -30.36
C THR A 261 -18.32 -1.74 -31.28
N GLN A 262 -19.49 -2.36 -31.12
CA GLN A 262 -19.97 -3.39 -32.04
C GLN A 262 -20.20 -2.81 -33.44
N ASN A 263 -19.84 -3.56 -34.47
CA ASN A 263 -20.19 -3.21 -35.84
C ASN A 263 -21.71 -3.32 -36.06
N PRO A 264 -22.41 -2.23 -36.42
CA PRO A 264 -23.87 -2.22 -36.54
C PRO A 264 -24.39 -3.03 -37.74
N ASP A 265 -23.52 -3.41 -38.68
CA ASP A 265 -23.91 -4.13 -39.89
C ASP A 265 -24.14 -5.64 -39.64
N VAL A 266 -23.80 -6.16 -38.45
CA VAL A 266 -23.94 -7.58 -38.10
C VAL A 266 -24.52 -7.79 -36.70
N SER A 267 -25.31 -8.85 -36.53
CA SER A 267 -25.93 -9.20 -35.24
C SER A 267 -24.97 -9.84 -34.24
N THR A 268 -23.87 -10.45 -34.71
CA THR A 268 -22.86 -11.02 -33.80
C THR A 268 -22.16 -9.91 -33.03
N THR A 269 -22.09 -10.06 -31.72
CA THR A 269 -21.43 -9.13 -30.79
C THR A 269 -19.92 -9.36 -30.73
N SER A 270 -19.31 -10.05 -31.70
CA SER A 270 -17.87 -10.35 -31.73
C SER A 270 -17.08 -9.50 -32.74
N VAL A 271 -17.76 -8.63 -33.50
CA VAL A 271 -17.14 -7.83 -34.55
C VAL A 271 -17.13 -6.37 -34.14
N LEU A 272 -15.94 -5.78 -34.10
CA LEU A 272 -15.69 -4.37 -33.83
C LEU A 272 -16.01 -3.53 -35.07
N ALA A 273 -16.65 -2.39 -34.81
CA ALA A 273 -16.82 -1.31 -35.77
C ALA A 273 -15.45 -0.71 -36.15
N LEU A 274 -15.36 -0.17 -37.36
CA LEU A 274 -14.19 0.60 -37.76
C LEU A 274 -14.21 1.98 -37.11
N SER A 275 -13.03 2.52 -36.80
CA SER A 275 -12.86 3.90 -36.37
C SER A 275 -13.34 4.85 -37.47
N GLY A 276 -14.37 5.65 -37.18
CA GLY A 276 -14.99 6.55 -38.16
C GLY A 276 -15.92 5.85 -39.16
N GLN A 277 -16.41 4.65 -38.86
CA GLN A 277 -17.36 3.92 -39.72
C GLN A 277 -18.52 4.82 -40.17
N GLY A 278 -18.73 4.87 -41.50
CA GLY A 278 -19.70 5.76 -42.14
C GLY A 278 -19.07 6.93 -42.91
N ASN A 279 -17.83 7.30 -42.57
CA ASN A 279 -17.10 8.35 -43.28
C ASN A 279 -16.67 7.91 -44.70
N ALA A 280 -16.41 8.89 -45.57
CA ALA A 280 -16.11 8.66 -46.97
C ALA A 280 -14.76 7.93 -47.20
N ASP A 281 -13.78 8.10 -46.31
CA ASP A 281 -12.45 7.50 -46.41
C ASP A 281 -12.32 6.15 -45.68
N VAL A 282 -13.40 5.67 -45.05
CA VAL A 282 -13.44 4.43 -44.28
C VAL A 282 -14.12 3.33 -45.10
N ALA A 283 -13.53 2.12 -45.08
CA ALA A 283 -14.07 0.97 -45.79
C ALA A 283 -15.48 0.61 -45.29
N LYS A 284 -16.35 0.16 -46.20
CA LYS A 284 -17.70 -0.33 -45.85
C LYS A 284 -17.74 -1.84 -46.01
N GLY A 285 -18.60 -2.50 -45.23
CA GLY A 285 -18.79 -3.95 -45.32
C GLY A 285 -17.69 -4.78 -44.68
N VAL A 286 -16.82 -4.18 -43.86
CA VAL A 286 -15.79 -4.87 -43.10
C VAL A 286 -15.75 -4.35 -41.66
N GLY A 287 -15.41 -5.25 -40.74
CA GLY A 287 -15.09 -4.96 -39.34
C GLY A 287 -13.87 -5.76 -38.90
N VAL A 288 -13.48 -5.62 -37.63
CA VAL A 288 -12.33 -6.34 -37.05
C VAL A 288 -12.84 -7.30 -35.97
N GLN A 289 -12.30 -8.51 -35.92
CA GLN A 289 -12.60 -9.50 -34.89
C GLN A 289 -11.31 -9.90 -34.18
N LEU A 290 -11.34 -9.98 -32.84
CA LEU A 290 -10.26 -10.55 -32.05
C LEU A 290 -10.57 -12.00 -31.71
N LEU A 291 -9.55 -12.85 -31.73
CA LEU A 291 -9.65 -14.28 -31.49
C LEU A 291 -8.64 -14.69 -30.42
N TYR A 292 -9.04 -15.64 -29.60
CA TYR A 292 -8.17 -16.38 -28.69
C TYR A 292 -8.43 -17.88 -28.88
N ASN A 293 -7.36 -18.67 -29.03
CA ASN A 293 -7.43 -20.10 -29.35
C ASN A 293 -8.36 -20.42 -30.55
N GLY A 294 -8.37 -19.56 -31.56
CA GLY A 294 -9.20 -19.70 -32.76
C GLY A 294 -10.68 -19.36 -32.58
N ALA A 295 -11.14 -19.02 -31.37
CA ALA A 295 -12.51 -18.61 -31.09
C ALA A 295 -12.63 -17.08 -31.02
N PRO A 296 -13.66 -16.46 -31.62
CA PRO A 296 -13.92 -15.03 -31.47
C PRO A 296 -14.17 -14.60 -30.03
N LEU A 297 -13.54 -13.50 -29.62
CA LEU A 297 -13.88 -12.80 -28.40
C LEU A 297 -15.19 -12.05 -28.59
N VAL A 298 -16.16 -12.32 -27.73
CA VAL A 298 -17.45 -11.65 -27.72
C VAL A 298 -17.36 -10.39 -26.85
N LEU A 299 -17.90 -9.28 -27.35
CA LEU A 299 -17.92 -7.99 -26.65
C LEU A 299 -18.69 -8.11 -25.32
N ASN A 300 -18.14 -7.51 -24.27
CA ASN A 300 -18.69 -7.52 -22.91
C ASN A 300 -18.89 -8.92 -22.31
N ASN A 301 -18.27 -9.96 -22.90
CA ASN A 301 -18.31 -11.32 -22.37
C ASN A 301 -16.99 -11.68 -21.71
N ARG A 302 -17.05 -12.07 -20.44
CA ARG A 302 -15.88 -12.51 -19.68
C ARG A 302 -15.53 -13.94 -20.05
N ILE A 303 -14.28 -14.18 -20.43
CA ILE A 303 -13.74 -15.52 -20.65
C ILE A 303 -12.55 -15.80 -19.74
N VAL A 304 -12.38 -17.05 -19.34
CA VAL A 304 -11.20 -17.51 -18.61
C VAL A 304 -10.10 -17.81 -19.64
N LEU A 305 -8.94 -17.16 -19.51
CA LEU A 305 -7.78 -17.45 -20.36
C LEU A 305 -7.02 -18.66 -19.84
N LYS A 306 -6.68 -18.65 -18.55
CA LYS A 306 -5.87 -19.67 -17.88
C LYS A 306 -5.88 -19.48 -16.36
N ARG A 307 -5.72 -20.57 -15.62
CA ARG A 307 -5.24 -20.53 -14.23
C ARG A 307 -3.71 -20.65 -14.23
N SER A 308 -3.01 -19.61 -13.79
CA SER A 308 -1.55 -19.53 -13.93
C SER A 308 -0.83 -20.55 -13.05
N ALA A 309 0.27 -21.10 -13.57
CA ALA A 309 1.21 -21.90 -12.77
C ALA A 309 2.20 -21.01 -11.99
N GLY A 310 2.17 -19.70 -12.23
CA GLY A 310 3.12 -18.72 -11.71
C GLY A 310 4.22 -18.39 -12.72
N GLY A 311 4.66 -17.14 -12.69
CA GLY A 311 5.67 -16.60 -13.61
C GLY A 311 5.06 -15.99 -14.88
N GLN A 312 5.83 -16.05 -15.97
CA GLN A 312 5.45 -15.44 -17.24
C GLN A 312 4.36 -16.25 -17.95
N GLU A 313 3.29 -15.57 -18.33
CA GLU A 313 2.18 -16.11 -19.12
C GLU A 313 2.11 -15.37 -20.46
N THR A 314 1.76 -16.09 -21.53
CA THR A 314 1.66 -15.52 -22.87
C THR A 314 0.41 -16.03 -23.56
N PHE A 315 -0.44 -15.10 -24.02
CA PHE A 315 -1.72 -15.39 -24.65
C PHE A 315 -1.70 -14.87 -26.09
N PRO A 316 -1.66 -15.75 -27.11
CA PRO A 316 -1.71 -15.33 -28.50
C PRO A 316 -3.12 -14.84 -28.85
N ILE A 317 -3.24 -13.56 -29.14
CA ILE A 317 -4.47 -12.92 -29.61
C ILE A 317 -4.31 -12.67 -31.10
N THR A 318 -5.32 -13.02 -31.89
CA THR A 318 -5.31 -12.79 -33.35
C THR A 318 -6.38 -11.78 -33.71
N ALA A 319 -6.01 -10.69 -34.37
CA ALA A 319 -6.95 -9.78 -35.01
C ALA A 319 -7.12 -10.18 -36.48
N ARG A 320 -8.35 -10.19 -36.99
CA ARG A 320 -8.64 -10.43 -38.41
C ARG A 320 -9.73 -9.53 -38.94
N TYR A 321 -9.73 -9.28 -40.26
CA TYR A 321 -10.88 -8.67 -40.91
C TYR A 321 -12.04 -9.67 -41.04
N TYR A 322 -13.25 -9.14 -40.87
CA TYR A 322 -14.51 -9.88 -40.99
C TYR A 322 -15.45 -9.11 -41.91
N GLN A 323 -15.96 -9.76 -42.95
CA GLN A 323 -16.91 -9.16 -43.88
C GLN A 323 -18.29 -9.00 -43.22
N THR A 324 -18.80 -7.77 -43.15
CA THR A 324 -20.06 -7.40 -42.50
C THR A 324 -21.21 -7.13 -43.47
N LYS A 325 -20.94 -6.96 -44.77
CA LYS A 325 -21.95 -6.81 -45.83
C LYS A 325 -21.61 -7.69 -47.03
N THR A 326 -22.56 -7.87 -47.94
CA THR A 326 -22.36 -8.64 -49.20
C THR A 326 -21.35 -8.01 -50.15
N ALA A 327 -21.00 -6.72 -49.97
CA ALA A 327 -19.98 -6.02 -50.73
C ALA A 327 -19.05 -5.23 -49.78
N VAL A 328 -17.75 -5.21 -50.11
CA VAL A 328 -16.72 -4.44 -49.41
C VAL A 328 -16.23 -3.30 -50.30
N THR A 329 -16.13 -2.10 -49.75
CA THR A 329 -15.54 -0.94 -50.47
C THR A 329 -14.15 -0.62 -49.96
N THR A 330 -13.34 0.00 -50.82
CA THR A 330 -12.01 0.49 -50.45
C THR A 330 -12.08 1.60 -49.41
N GLY A 331 -11.11 1.65 -48.51
CA GLY A 331 -10.96 2.69 -47.50
C GLY A 331 -10.08 2.23 -46.34
N LYS A 332 -9.88 3.10 -45.36
CA LYS A 332 -9.20 2.75 -44.10
C LYS A 332 -10.05 1.77 -43.31
N ALA A 333 -9.41 0.80 -42.67
CA ALA A 333 -10.08 -0.22 -41.85
C ALA A 333 -9.37 -0.39 -40.49
N ASN A 334 -9.22 0.73 -39.79
CA ASN A 334 -8.67 0.77 -38.44
C ASN A 334 -9.77 0.50 -37.42
N ALA A 335 -9.43 -0.14 -36.29
CA ALA A 335 -10.32 -0.32 -35.15
C ALA A 335 -9.53 -0.18 -33.84
N SER A 336 -10.24 0.18 -32.77
CA SER A 336 -9.69 0.26 -31.41
C SER A 336 -10.61 -0.44 -30.43
N ALA A 337 -10.03 -1.16 -29.48
CA ALA A 337 -10.75 -1.89 -28.44
C ALA A 337 -9.89 -1.98 -27.18
N THR A 338 -10.53 -2.30 -26.05
CA THR A 338 -9.88 -2.50 -24.76
C THR A 338 -10.05 -3.96 -24.33
N LEU A 339 -8.97 -4.59 -23.86
CA LEU A 339 -9.03 -5.88 -23.20
C LEU A 339 -8.94 -5.66 -21.69
N ASP A 340 -10.06 -5.83 -20.99
CA ASP A 340 -10.12 -5.72 -19.54
C ASP A 340 -9.71 -7.03 -18.90
N LEU A 341 -8.62 -7.01 -18.13
CA LEU A 341 -8.09 -8.17 -17.44
C LEU A 341 -8.52 -8.18 -15.98
N THR A 342 -9.01 -9.33 -15.51
CA THR A 342 -9.35 -9.53 -14.10
C THR A 342 -8.70 -10.79 -13.56
N TYR A 343 -8.22 -10.72 -12.32
CA TYR A 343 -7.49 -11.78 -11.64
C TYR A 343 -8.25 -12.17 -10.38
N GLN A 344 -8.55 -13.47 -10.23
CA GLN A 344 -9.26 -14.03 -9.07
C GLN A 344 -8.49 -15.21 -8.49
#